data_AF-A0A371CYT1-F1
#
_entry.id   AF-A0A371CYT1-F1
#
_cell.length_a   1.000
_cell.length_b   1.000
_cell.length_c   1.000
_cell.angle_alpha   90.00
_cell.angle_beta   90.00
_cell.angle_gamma   90.00
#
_symmetry.space_group_name_H-M   'P 1'
#
loop_
_entity.id
_entity.type
_entity.pdbx_description
1 polymer ?
#
loop_
_entity_poly.entity_id
_entity_poly.type
_entity_poly.pdbx_seq_one_letter_code
_entity_poly.pdbx_strand_id
1 'polypeptide(L)'
;MSQMNVSPLETKKGLDLARRKGRSDWQTRTDRNGLRDAGRCRALTSSNERRDLRYKLARPTSDHHRSPHPSLHPTMSIANKLSITDLDLKGKRVLIRVDFNVPMADGKVTNPARIVAALPTIKYAIDNGAAKVILMSHLGRPDGKVNPKYSLEPVSHELEKHLGKSVIFVNDCVGPDVEKTVNEAPAGSVILLENLRFHIEEEGSSKDKDGKKTKADPAKVAEFREGLTRLGDVYVNDAFGTAHRAHSSMVGVKLSHRAAGFLMKKELDYFAKALEHPERPFLAILGGAKVSDKIQLIENMLDKVNSLIICGGMAFTFKKTLENVKIGESLFDAAGSEKVAALVEKAKQHNIKIVFPVDYVTADKFDKDAKTGHATDAEGIPDGWMGLDAGPKSRELFRQTVLESKTILWNGPPGVFEFEAFSASSKALLDATVEAAQKGATVIVGGGDTATVVAKYGAEDKLSHVSTGGGASLELLEGKTLPGVAELSEKQ
;
A
#
# COMPACT_ATOMS: atom_id res chain seq x y z
N MET A 1 -3.04 17.60 59.85
CA MET A 1 -2.00 16.87 60.62
C MET A 1 -1.59 15.68 59.78
N SER A 2 -0.32 15.33 59.60
CA SER A 2 0.94 15.92 60.10
C SER A 2 1.99 16.01 58.97
N GLN A 3 3.00 16.87 59.15
CA GLN A 3 4.13 16.97 58.23
C GLN A 3 5.14 15.84 58.46
N MET A 4 5.97 15.54 57.44
CA MET A 4 7.34 15.06 57.69
C MET A 4 8.27 15.56 56.57
N ASN A 5 9.41 16.13 56.96
CA ASN A 5 10.39 16.73 56.05
C ASN A 5 11.45 15.70 55.65
N VAL A 6 11.99 15.82 54.43
CA VAL A 6 13.41 15.55 54.15
C VAL A 6 13.93 16.60 53.15
N SER A 7 15.10 17.17 53.41
CA SER A 7 15.81 18.13 52.55
C SER A 7 17.04 17.50 51.89
N PRO A 8 17.54 18.01 50.75
CA PRO A 8 18.50 17.31 49.90
C PRO A 8 19.97 17.57 50.27
N LEU A 9 20.87 16.67 49.87
CA LEU A 9 22.31 16.93 49.74
C LEU A 9 22.97 16.07 48.64
N GLU A 10 23.66 16.79 47.78
CA GLU A 10 24.70 16.48 46.78
C GLU A 10 25.27 15.06 46.57
N THR A 11 25.63 14.80 45.30
CA THR A 11 27.00 14.31 44.97
C THR A 11 27.42 14.72 43.55
N LYS A 12 28.58 15.38 43.39
CA LYS A 12 29.23 15.67 42.10
C LYS A 12 30.54 14.87 41.95
N LYS A 13 30.68 14.13 40.84
CA LYS A 13 31.91 13.64 40.15
C LYS A 13 31.47 12.66 39.05
N GLY A 14 32.01 12.66 37.83
CA GLY A 14 32.98 13.55 37.19
C GLY A 14 33.36 13.04 35.78
N LEU A 15 34.45 13.59 35.21
CA LEU A 15 35.15 13.18 33.98
C LEU A 15 34.50 13.49 32.60
N ASP A 16 34.88 14.65 32.07
CA ASP A 16 35.25 14.82 30.65
C ASP A 16 36.36 13.82 30.26
N LEU A 17 36.28 13.23 29.04
CA LEU A 17 37.45 12.92 28.17
C LEU A 17 37.05 12.13 26.89
N ALA A 18 36.90 12.81 25.74
CA ALA A 18 37.13 12.24 24.39
C ALA A 18 36.98 13.27 23.23
N ARG A 19 37.99 14.11 22.99
CA ARG A 19 38.15 14.82 21.70
C ARG A 19 39.58 14.62 21.18
N ARG A 20 39.69 14.35 19.85
CA ARG A 20 40.89 14.22 18.98
C ARG A 20 41.41 12.80 18.69
N LYS A 21 41.14 12.33 17.47
CA LYS A 21 42.06 11.73 16.46
C LYS A 21 41.20 11.29 15.26
N GLY A 22 41.54 11.59 14.01
CA GLY A 22 42.59 12.46 13.48
C GLY A 22 42.29 12.89 12.03
N ARG A 23 43.06 13.83 11.48
CA ARG A 23 43.11 14.06 10.02
C ARG A 23 44.15 13.12 9.40
N SER A 24 43.94 12.74 8.15
CA SER A 24 45.00 12.20 7.28
C SER A 24 44.69 12.59 5.84
N ASP A 25 45.59 13.34 5.22
CA ASP A 25 45.41 13.88 3.88
C ASP A 25 45.55 12.79 2.80
N TRP A 26 44.84 12.96 1.68
CA TRP A 26 45.18 12.32 0.42
C TRP A 26 45.03 13.32 -0.71
N GLN A 27 46.14 13.95 -1.08
CA GLN A 27 46.25 14.77 -2.28
C GLN A 27 47.25 14.10 -3.24
N THR A 28 46.80 13.91 -4.48
CA THR A 28 47.61 13.76 -5.70
C THR A 28 48.89 12.92 -5.65
N ARG A 29 48.90 11.82 -6.43
CA ARG A 29 50.06 11.56 -7.29
C ARG A 29 49.60 11.28 -8.72
N THR A 30 50.29 11.91 -9.66
CA THR A 30 50.11 11.75 -11.10
C THR A 30 50.66 10.41 -11.56
N ASP A 31 50.12 9.85 -12.64
CA ASP A 31 51.01 9.50 -13.74
C ASP A 31 50.35 9.61 -15.12
N ARG A 32 51.16 9.57 -16.19
CA ARG A 32 50.79 9.98 -17.55
C ARG A 32 50.59 8.78 -18.48
N ASN A 33 49.58 8.86 -19.35
CA ASN A 33 49.59 8.53 -20.80
C ASN A 33 48.16 8.61 -21.36
N GLY A 34 47.91 8.88 -22.64
CA GLY A 34 48.89 9.11 -23.71
C GLY A 34 48.31 8.97 -25.13
N LEU A 35 47.17 9.64 -25.40
CA LEU A 35 46.65 10.03 -26.73
C LEU A 35 47.24 9.39 -28.01
N ARG A 36 46.41 8.63 -28.74
CA ARG A 36 45.92 8.91 -30.13
C ARG A 36 44.93 7.80 -30.53
N ASP A 37 43.74 8.02 -31.13
CA ASP A 37 43.28 8.93 -32.20
C ASP A 37 43.39 8.29 -33.61
N ALA A 38 42.53 8.74 -34.53
CA ALA A 38 42.27 8.31 -35.91
C ALA A 38 41.32 7.12 -36.15
N GLY A 39 40.19 7.41 -36.78
CA GLY A 39 39.46 6.47 -37.64
C GLY A 39 38.97 7.19 -38.90
N ARG A 40 38.80 6.47 -40.03
CA ARG A 40 37.91 6.86 -41.15
C ARG A 40 37.84 5.84 -42.30
N CYS A 41 36.61 5.67 -42.79
CA CYS A 41 36.20 5.58 -44.21
C CYS A 41 36.58 4.40 -45.14
N ARG A 42 35.48 3.81 -45.67
CA ARG A 42 35.17 3.53 -47.09
C ARG A 42 35.90 2.39 -47.83
N ALA A 43 35.06 1.50 -48.36
CA ALA A 43 35.14 1.07 -49.76
C ALA A 43 33.74 1.18 -50.40
N LEU A 44 33.68 1.43 -51.72
CA LEU A 44 32.46 1.49 -52.54
C LEU A 44 32.72 0.75 -53.85
N THR A 45 31.88 -0.24 -54.17
CA THR A 45 31.69 -0.84 -55.50
C THR A 45 30.21 -1.30 -55.54
N SER A 46 29.36 -0.94 -56.52
CA SER A 46 29.42 -1.14 -57.98
C SER A 46 29.44 -2.62 -58.38
N SER A 47 28.64 -3.11 -59.34
CA SER A 47 27.55 -2.51 -60.14
C SER A 47 27.01 -3.60 -61.08
N ASN A 48 25.74 -3.55 -61.50
CA ASN A 48 25.38 -4.04 -62.83
C ASN A 48 24.01 -3.51 -63.30
N GLU A 49 23.92 -3.17 -64.59
CA GLU A 49 22.70 -2.72 -65.25
C GLU A 49 22.05 -3.86 -66.03
N ARG A 50 20.71 -3.81 -66.21
CA ARG A 50 20.07 -4.04 -67.52
C ARG A 50 18.62 -3.54 -67.56
N ARG A 51 18.40 -2.54 -68.42
CA ARG A 51 17.15 -2.19 -69.11
C ARG A 51 16.71 -3.35 -70.04
N ASP A 52 15.50 -3.48 -70.57
CA ASP A 52 14.19 -2.77 -70.51
C ASP A 52 13.10 -3.79 -71.01
N LEU A 53 11.81 -3.57 -71.28
CA LEU A 53 10.92 -2.39 -71.39
C LEU A 53 9.45 -2.87 -71.26
N ARG A 54 8.54 -2.09 -70.63
CA ARG A 54 7.18 -1.70 -71.17
C ARG A 54 6.22 -1.12 -70.11
N TYR A 55 5.90 0.16 -70.32
CA TYR A 55 4.68 0.90 -69.94
C TYR A 55 3.47 0.14 -69.35
N LYS A 56 2.95 0.65 -68.23
CA LYS A 56 1.66 1.40 -68.21
C LYS A 56 1.55 2.29 -66.95
N LEU A 57 0.84 3.42 -67.08
CA LEU A 57 0.66 4.42 -66.02
C LEU A 57 -0.59 4.14 -65.18
N ALA A 58 -0.45 4.11 -63.86
CA ALA A 58 -1.53 4.25 -62.89
C ALA A 58 -0.99 4.98 -61.63
N ARG A 59 -1.85 5.72 -60.92
CA ARG A 59 -1.44 6.55 -59.76
C ARG A 59 -1.36 5.68 -58.49
N PRO A 60 -0.33 5.82 -57.64
CA PRO A 60 -0.34 5.20 -56.32
C PRO A 60 -1.22 6.00 -55.35
N THR A 61 -2.27 5.38 -54.82
CA THR A 61 -2.92 5.85 -53.59
C THR A 61 -2.06 5.46 -52.39
N SER A 62 -1.69 6.43 -51.56
CA SER A 62 -0.85 6.22 -50.38
C SER A 62 -1.67 5.60 -49.23
N ASP A 63 -1.74 4.28 -49.19
CA ASP A 63 -2.32 3.55 -48.06
C ASP A 63 -1.20 3.19 -47.06
N HIS A 64 -1.21 3.84 -45.89
CA HIS A 64 -0.23 3.59 -44.84
C HIS A 64 -0.69 2.41 -43.97
N HIS A 65 -0.25 1.20 -44.35
CA HIS A 65 -0.27 0.04 -43.46
C HIS A 65 0.46 0.37 -42.15
N ARG A 66 -0.31 0.72 -41.10
CA ARG A 66 0.17 0.72 -39.73
C ARG A 66 0.52 -0.73 -39.36
N SER A 67 1.77 -0.96 -38.99
CA SER A 67 2.15 -2.18 -38.28
C SER A 67 1.25 -2.37 -37.06
N PRO A 68 0.77 -3.59 -36.75
CA PRO A 68 -0.01 -3.81 -35.54
C PRO A 68 0.84 -3.44 -34.33
N HIS A 69 0.26 -2.71 -33.39
CA HIS A 69 0.88 -2.46 -32.08
C HIS A 69 1.16 -3.81 -31.39
N PRO A 70 2.23 -3.92 -30.59
CA PRO A 70 2.49 -5.12 -29.82
C PRO A 70 1.28 -5.43 -28.94
N SER A 71 0.79 -6.67 -29.01
CA SER A 71 -0.37 -7.12 -28.25
C SER A 71 -0.18 -6.87 -26.77
N LEU A 72 -1.06 -6.07 -26.16
CA LEU A 72 -1.17 -5.99 -24.71
C LEU A 72 -1.31 -7.41 -24.17
N HIS A 73 -0.40 -7.81 -23.28
CA HIS A 73 -0.62 -9.02 -22.49
C HIS A 73 -1.95 -8.84 -21.74
N PRO A 74 -2.84 -9.85 -21.74
CA PRO A 74 -4.08 -9.75 -20.97
C PRO A 74 -3.72 -9.66 -19.49
N THR A 75 -3.85 -8.47 -18.91
CA THR A 75 -3.79 -8.29 -17.46
C THR A 75 -4.94 -9.09 -16.86
N MET A 76 -4.63 -10.11 -16.05
CA MET A 76 -5.68 -10.90 -15.40
C MET A 76 -6.55 -9.96 -14.57
N SER A 77 -7.82 -9.83 -14.95
CA SER A 77 -8.76 -8.92 -14.30
C SER A 77 -8.90 -9.31 -12.84
N ILE A 78 -8.75 -8.34 -11.95
CA ILE A 78 -8.93 -8.58 -10.51
C ILE A 78 -10.42 -8.74 -10.13
N ALA A 79 -11.35 -8.39 -11.03
CA ALA A 79 -12.79 -8.58 -10.83
C ALA A 79 -13.28 -10.02 -11.06
N ASN A 80 -12.57 -10.83 -11.86
CA ASN A 80 -13.05 -12.16 -12.27
C ASN A 80 -12.81 -13.27 -11.21
N LYS A 81 -12.18 -12.94 -10.08
CA LYS A 81 -11.87 -13.90 -9.02
C LYS A 81 -13.13 -14.49 -8.38
N LEU A 82 -13.08 -15.79 -8.12
CA LEU A 82 -14.08 -16.54 -7.37
C LEU A 82 -14.21 -15.95 -5.96
N SER A 83 -15.44 -15.85 -5.46
CA SER A 83 -15.79 -15.27 -4.16
C SER A 83 -16.60 -16.27 -3.33
N ILE A 84 -16.68 -16.07 -2.01
CA ILE A 84 -17.32 -17.02 -1.09
C ILE A 84 -18.79 -17.31 -1.44
N THR A 85 -19.47 -16.36 -2.09
CA THR A 85 -20.86 -16.52 -2.60
C THR A 85 -20.98 -17.44 -3.82
N ASP A 86 -19.87 -17.83 -4.43
CA ASP A 86 -19.82 -18.74 -5.58
C ASP A 86 -19.46 -20.19 -5.17
N LEU A 87 -19.43 -20.49 -3.86
CA LEU A 87 -19.01 -21.79 -3.31
C LEU A 87 -20.19 -22.60 -2.75
N ASP A 88 -20.20 -23.91 -3.01
CA ASP A 88 -20.92 -24.86 -2.15
C ASP A 88 -20.13 -25.08 -0.86
N LEU A 89 -20.66 -24.54 0.24
CA LEU A 89 -20.08 -24.67 1.58
C LEU A 89 -20.73 -25.82 2.39
N LYS A 90 -21.80 -26.45 1.90
CA LYS A 90 -22.63 -27.34 2.71
C LYS A 90 -21.86 -28.61 3.08
N GLY A 91 -21.70 -28.84 4.38
CA GLY A 91 -20.94 -29.95 4.92
C GLY A 91 -19.42 -29.86 4.72
N LYS A 92 -18.89 -28.73 4.25
CA LYS A 92 -17.45 -28.53 4.01
C LYS A 92 -16.72 -28.00 5.25
N ARG A 93 -15.43 -28.30 5.35
CA ARG A 93 -14.45 -27.61 6.20
C ARG A 93 -13.96 -26.37 5.43
N VAL A 94 -14.32 -25.18 5.91
CA VAL A 94 -14.00 -23.91 5.26
C VAL A 94 -12.78 -23.30 5.96
N LEU A 95 -11.62 -23.30 5.30
CA LEU A 95 -10.41 -22.68 5.81
C LEU A 95 -10.37 -21.21 5.38
N ILE A 96 -10.49 -20.28 6.34
CA ILE A 96 -10.54 -18.84 6.09
C ILE A 96 -9.25 -18.18 6.60
N ARG A 97 -8.54 -17.49 5.70
CA ARG A 97 -7.42 -16.61 6.04
C ARG A 97 -7.95 -15.21 6.32
N VAL A 98 -7.96 -14.82 7.58
CA VAL A 98 -8.47 -13.53 8.08
C VAL A 98 -7.33 -12.63 8.54
N ASP A 99 -7.55 -11.31 8.53
CA ASP A 99 -6.64 -10.33 9.10
C ASP A 99 -7.11 -9.94 10.50
N PHE A 100 -6.59 -10.61 11.55
CA PHE A 100 -6.77 -10.21 12.94
C PHE A 100 -5.49 -9.58 13.53
N ASN A 101 -4.71 -8.86 12.72
CA ASN A 101 -3.59 -8.08 13.23
C ASN A 101 -4.10 -6.78 13.89
N VAL A 102 -4.77 -6.94 15.04
CA VAL A 102 -5.39 -5.87 15.84
C VAL A 102 -4.38 -5.19 16.78
N PRO A 103 -4.61 -3.92 17.18
CA PRO A 103 -3.85 -3.31 18.25
C PRO A 103 -4.20 -3.95 19.61
N MET A 104 -3.17 -4.14 20.44
CA MET A 104 -3.23 -4.82 21.73
C MET A 104 -2.61 -3.94 22.83
N ALA A 105 -3.21 -3.93 24.01
CA ALA A 105 -2.62 -3.39 25.24
C ALA A 105 -2.96 -4.34 26.41
N ASP A 106 -1.99 -4.59 27.29
CA ASP A 106 -2.17 -5.41 28.51
C ASP A 106 -2.86 -6.76 28.27
N GLY A 107 -2.51 -7.42 27.16
CA GLY A 107 -3.06 -8.71 26.74
C GLY A 107 -4.45 -8.65 26.10
N LYS A 108 -5.04 -7.46 25.90
CA LYS A 108 -6.41 -7.26 25.41
C LYS A 108 -6.45 -6.51 24.07
N VAL A 109 -7.45 -6.82 23.26
CA VAL A 109 -7.76 -6.10 22.02
C VAL A 109 -8.23 -4.69 22.36
N THR A 110 -7.59 -3.65 21.82
CA THR A 110 -8.01 -2.25 22.05
C THR A 110 -8.89 -1.69 20.93
N ASN A 111 -8.87 -2.30 19.74
CA ASN A 111 -9.80 -1.99 18.65
C ASN A 111 -10.17 -3.28 17.89
N PRO A 112 -11.42 -3.78 18.01
CA PRO A 112 -11.86 -5.01 17.37
C PRO A 112 -12.27 -4.84 15.90
N ALA A 113 -12.14 -3.65 15.28
CA ALA A 113 -12.67 -3.37 13.93
C ALA A 113 -12.27 -4.40 12.86
N ARG A 114 -11.04 -4.95 12.91
CA ARG A 114 -10.59 -6.00 11.99
C ARG A 114 -11.28 -7.36 12.23
N ILE A 115 -11.58 -7.69 13.49
CA ILE A 115 -12.36 -8.88 13.85
C ILE A 115 -13.80 -8.71 13.35
N VAL A 116 -14.40 -7.54 13.60
CA VAL A 116 -15.75 -7.17 13.13
C VAL A 116 -15.86 -7.23 11.61
N ALA A 117 -14.85 -6.75 10.88
CA ALA A 117 -14.84 -6.73 9.41
C ALA A 117 -14.82 -8.13 8.76
N ALA A 118 -14.33 -9.17 9.46
CA ALA A 118 -14.35 -10.56 8.98
C ALA A 118 -15.67 -11.30 9.29
N LEU A 119 -16.49 -10.79 10.21
CA LEU A 119 -17.74 -11.44 10.61
C LEU A 119 -18.70 -11.77 9.46
N PRO A 120 -18.85 -10.95 8.38
CA PRO A 120 -19.73 -11.31 7.26
C PRO A 120 -19.30 -12.63 6.59
N THR A 121 -18.00 -12.82 6.37
CA THR A 121 -17.44 -14.03 5.75
C THR A 121 -17.57 -15.25 6.68
N ILE A 122 -17.33 -15.05 7.98
CA ILE A 122 -17.45 -16.10 9.00
C ILE A 122 -18.92 -16.55 9.14
N LYS A 123 -19.85 -15.60 9.29
CA LYS A 123 -21.29 -15.88 9.43
C LYS A 123 -21.86 -16.53 8.18
N TYR A 124 -21.56 -16.00 7.00
CA TYR A 124 -22.00 -16.60 5.73
C TYR A 124 -21.56 -18.07 5.59
N ALA A 125 -20.35 -18.44 6.02
CA ALA A 125 -19.91 -19.83 6.01
C ALA A 125 -20.74 -20.71 6.96
N ILE A 126 -21.03 -20.25 8.17
CA ILE A 126 -21.90 -20.94 9.14
C ILE A 126 -23.33 -21.08 8.59
N ASP A 127 -23.89 -19.99 8.08
CA ASP A 127 -25.30 -19.90 7.67
C ASP A 127 -25.59 -20.71 6.39
N ASN A 128 -24.58 -20.87 5.51
CA ASN A 128 -24.65 -21.78 4.35
C ASN A 128 -24.25 -23.23 4.70
N GLY A 129 -24.19 -23.57 5.99
CA GLY A 129 -24.08 -24.95 6.46
C GLY A 129 -22.69 -25.57 6.34
N ALA A 130 -21.62 -24.77 6.46
CA ALA A 130 -20.27 -25.31 6.66
C ALA A 130 -20.27 -26.32 7.80
N ALA A 131 -19.66 -27.49 7.56
CA ALA A 131 -19.45 -28.45 8.64
C ALA A 131 -18.55 -27.83 9.70
N LYS A 132 -17.51 -27.08 9.30
CA LYS A 132 -16.53 -26.44 10.21
C LYS A 132 -15.99 -25.16 9.58
N VAL A 133 -15.76 -24.13 10.38
CA VAL A 133 -15.09 -22.90 9.95
C VAL A 133 -13.75 -22.81 10.69
N ILE A 134 -12.65 -22.94 9.95
CA ILE A 134 -11.29 -22.92 10.49
C ILE A 134 -10.67 -21.58 10.13
N LEU A 135 -10.39 -20.75 11.13
CA LEU A 135 -9.81 -19.42 10.98
C LEU A 135 -8.31 -19.48 11.23
N MET A 136 -7.53 -18.94 10.30
CA MET A 136 -6.08 -18.78 10.48
C MET A 136 -5.68 -17.31 10.31
N SER A 137 -5.04 -16.73 11.33
CA SER A 137 -4.65 -15.31 11.35
C SER A 137 -3.17 -15.11 11.67
N HIS A 138 -2.72 -13.87 11.83
CA HIS A 138 -1.43 -13.54 12.41
C HIS A 138 -1.53 -12.25 13.23
N LEU A 139 -0.64 -12.10 14.21
CA LEU A 139 -0.57 -10.93 15.07
C LEU A 139 0.89 -10.47 15.21
N GLY A 140 1.12 -9.17 15.02
CA GLY A 140 2.41 -8.53 15.22
C GLY A 140 3.56 -9.10 14.39
N ARG A 141 4.75 -9.17 15.01
CA ARG A 141 5.99 -9.71 14.43
C ARG A 141 6.69 -10.60 15.45
N PRO A 142 6.36 -11.91 15.48
CA PRO A 142 7.04 -12.90 16.31
C PRO A 142 8.32 -13.49 15.70
N ASP A 143 8.60 -13.21 14.41
CA ASP A 143 9.82 -13.65 13.69
C ASP A 143 10.09 -15.17 13.75
N GLY A 144 9.08 -15.99 13.49
CA GLY A 144 9.21 -17.45 13.38
C GLY A 144 9.48 -18.14 14.72
N LYS A 145 8.94 -17.61 15.82
CA LYS A 145 9.07 -18.13 17.18
C LYS A 145 7.79 -17.95 17.98
N VAL A 146 7.42 -18.93 18.81
CA VAL A 146 6.32 -18.80 19.78
C VAL A 146 6.61 -17.64 20.74
N ASN A 147 5.65 -16.72 20.90
CA ASN A 147 5.77 -15.56 21.78
C ASN A 147 4.39 -15.16 22.32
N PRO A 148 4.09 -15.36 23.62
CA PRO A 148 2.78 -15.08 24.20
C PRO A 148 2.25 -13.66 23.97
N LYS A 149 3.12 -12.65 23.80
CA LYS A 149 2.73 -11.27 23.46
C LYS A 149 1.94 -11.18 22.14
N TYR A 150 2.13 -12.14 21.24
CA TYR A 150 1.53 -12.20 19.92
C TYR A 150 0.64 -13.44 19.73
N SER A 151 0.16 -14.06 20.82
CA SER A 151 -0.85 -15.13 20.73
C SER A 151 -2.20 -14.58 20.25
N LEU A 152 -2.95 -15.41 19.53
CA LEU A 152 -4.33 -15.16 19.12
C LEU A 152 -5.37 -15.62 20.16
N GLU A 153 -4.96 -16.18 21.31
CA GLU A 153 -5.89 -16.56 22.38
C GLU A 153 -6.82 -15.41 22.81
N PRO A 154 -6.35 -14.16 23.07
CA PRO A 154 -7.26 -13.06 23.44
C PRO A 154 -8.16 -12.60 22.28
N VAL A 155 -7.75 -12.86 21.04
CA VAL A 155 -8.55 -12.59 19.84
C VAL A 155 -9.70 -13.61 19.72
N SER A 156 -9.53 -14.84 20.21
CA SER A 156 -10.61 -15.84 20.24
C SER A 156 -11.81 -15.37 21.09
N HIS A 157 -11.54 -14.79 22.27
CA HIS A 157 -12.58 -14.32 23.19
C HIS A 157 -13.32 -13.09 22.65
N GLU A 158 -12.60 -12.14 22.05
CA GLU A 158 -13.21 -10.95 21.45
C GLU A 158 -14.00 -11.31 20.17
N LEU A 159 -13.56 -12.32 19.41
CA LEU A 159 -14.34 -12.91 18.31
C LEU A 159 -15.60 -13.61 18.81
N GLU A 160 -15.53 -14.46 19.84
CA GLU A 160 -16.67 -15.17 20.42
C GLU A 160 -17.79 -14.20 20.85
N LYS A 161 -17.41 -13.15 21.58
CA LYS A 161 -18.26 -12.02 21.98
C LYS A 161 -18.94 -11.31 20.80
N HIS A 162 -18.23 -11.08 19.70
CA HIS A 162 -18.76 -10.40 18.51
C HIS A 162 -19.55 -11.33 17.55
N LEU A 163 -19.25 -12.63 17.57
CA LEU A 163 -19.91 -13.64 16.78
C LEU A 163 -21.22 -14.11 17.42
N GLY A 164 -21.28 -14.14 18.77
CA GLY A 164 -22.38 -14.71 19.54
C GLY A 164 -22.35 -16.25 19.60
N LYS A 165 -21.18 -16.85 19.37
CA LYS A 165 -20.98 -18.30 19.29
C LYS A 165 -19.57 -18.68 19.76
N SER A 166 -19.46 -19.81 20.44
CA SER A 166 -18.19 -20.28 21.00
C SER A 166 -17.11 -20.51 19.95
N VAL A 167 -15.87 -20.12 20.28
CA VAL A 167 -14.68 -20.28 19.42
C VAL A 167 -13.71 -21.26 20.05
N ILE A 168 -13.44 -22.37 19.36
CA ILE A 168 -12.42 -23.33 19.79
C ILE A 168 -11.04 -22.76 19.43
N PHE A 169 -10.29 -22.29 20.42
CA PHE A 169 -8.89 -21.89 20.21
C PHE A 169 -7.97 -23.12 20.21
N VAL A 170 -6.93 -23.11 19.36
CA VAL A 170 -5.93 -24.18 19.26
C VAL A 170 -4.53 -23.59 19.31
N ASN A 171 -3.68 -24.11 20.20
CA ASN A 171 -2.35 -23.58 20.54
C ASN A 171 -1.28 -23.73 19.41
N ASP A 172 -1.64 -24.32 18.28
CA ASP A 172 -0.84 -24.39 17.06
C ASP A 172 -1.78 -24.32 15.84
N CYS A 173 -1.21 -24.16 14.64
CA CYS A 173 -1.90 -24.06 13.37
C CYS A 173 -1.67 -25.23 12.41
N VAL A 174 -0.75 -26.14 12.71
CA VAL A 174 -0.49 -27.37 11.93
C VAL A 174 -0.19 -28.55 12.86
N GLY A 175 -0.24 -29.77 12.33
CA GLY A 175 0.15 -30.99 13.03
C GLY A 175 -1.01 -31.80 13.62
N PRO A 176 -0.71 -32.97 14.20
CA PRO A 176 -1.70 -34.01 14.47
C PRO A 176 -2.78 -33.59 15.48
N ASP A 177 -2.44 -32.81 16.51
CA ASP A 177 -3.43 -32.35 17.50
C ASP A 177 -4.36 -31.27 16.92
N VAL A 178 -3.88 -30.45 15.99
CA VAL A 178 -4.69 -29.47 15.26
C VAL A 178 -5.66 -30.19 14.31
N GLU A 179 -5.15 -31.14 13.54
CA GLU A 179 -5.94 -31.98 12.64
C GLU A 179 -6.99 -32.79 13.39
N LYS A 180 -6.61 -33.40 14.53
CA LYS A 180 -7.53 -34.13 15.41
C LYS A 180 -8.62 -33.20 15.95
N THR A 181 -8.25 -32.03 16.48
CA THR A 181 -9.23 -31.05 17.00
C THR A 181 -10.18 -30.59 15.90
N VAL A 182 -9.68 -30.28 14.70
CA VAL A 182 -10.52 -29.95 13.54
C VAL A 182 -11.39 -31.13 13.12
N ASN A 183 -10.93 -32.37 13.17
CA ASN A 183 -11.71 -33.54 12.75
C ASN A 183 -12.76 -33.98 13.80
N GLU A 184 -12.49 -33.84 15.09
CA GLU A 184 -13.40 -34.21 16.19
C GLU A 184 -14.38 -33.11 16.60
N ALA A 185 -14.12 -31.84 16.25
CA ALA A 185 -15.03 -30.73 16.55
C ALA A 185 -16.47 -30.96 16.01
N PRO A 186 -17.52 -30.55 16.75
CA PRO A 186 -18.91 -30.64 16.28
C PRO A 186 -19.20 -29.93 14.95
N ALA A 187 -20.32 -30.29 14.32
CA ALA A 187 -20.80 -29.62 13.12
C ALA A 187 -21.21 -28.16 13.42
N GLY A 188 -20.82 -27.24 12.55
CA GLY A 188 -21.00 -25.80 12.71
C GLY A 188 -20.00 -25.14 13.68
N SER A 189 -19.00 -25.85 14.22
CA SER A 189 -17.97 -25.26 15.08
C SER A 189 -17.11 -24.24 14.34
N VAL A 190 -16.71 -23.19 15.07
CA VAL A 190 -15.68 -22.23 14.65
C VAL A 190 -14.42 -22.53 15.43
N ILE A 191 -13.30 -22.68 14.72
CA ILE A 191 -11.98 -22.95 15.28
C ILE A 191 -11.06 -21.78 14.91
N LEU A 192 -10.32 -21.23 15.88
CA LEU A 192 -9.25 -20.25 15.63
C LEU A 192 -7.90 -20.90 15.93
N LEU A 193 -7.06 -20.97 14.90
CA LEU A 193 -5.69 -21.44 15.01
C LEU A 193 -4.77 -20.35 15.56
N GLU A 194 -3.71 -20.75 16.26
CA GLU A 194 -2.65 -19.84 16.72
C GLU A 194 -1.91 -19.16 15.55
N ASN A 195 -1.23 -18.06 15.87
CA ASN A 195 -0.52 -17.15 14.99
C ASN A 195 0.46 -17.87 14.06
N LEU A 196 0.14 -17.94 12.76
CA LEU A 196 0.98 -18.64 11.76
C LEU A 196 2.44 -18.18 11.73
N ARG A 197 2.74 -16.94 12.13
CA ARG A 197 4.10 -16.39 12.16
C ARG A 197 4.96 -16.92 13.32
N PHE A 198 4.40 -17.74 14.22
CA PHE A 198 5.20 -18.56 15.15
C PHE A 198 6.05 -19.60 14.40
N HIS A 199 5.65 -19.98 13.19
CA HIS A 199 6.44 -20.80 12.26
C HIS A 199 7.22 -19.90 11.30
N ILE A 200 8.51 -20.19 11.07
CA ILE A 200 9.35 -19.45 10.10
C ILE A 200 8.89 -19.71 8.66
N GLU A 201 8.20 -20.83 8.45
CA GLU A 201 7.64 -21.33 7.22
C GLU A 201 6.50 -20.46 6.65
N GLU A 202 5.82 -19.63 7.46
CA GLU A 202 4.79 -18.69 6.99
C GLU A 202 5.39 -17.55 6.15
N GLU A 203 6.40 -16.85 6.68
CA GLU A 203 7.10 -15.75 5.98
C GLU A 203 8.31 -16.25 5.16
N GLY A 204 8.54 -17.57 5.13
CA GLY A 204 9.69 -18.24 4.52
C GLY A 204 11.06 -17.82 5.09
N SER A 205 11.07 -17.01 6.15
CA SER A 205 12.26 -16.39 6.73
C SER A 205 11.93 -15.60 7.99
N SER A 206 12.90 -15.48 8.90
CA SER A 206 12.82 -14.66 10.12
C SER A 206 14.01 -13.71 10.22
N LYS A 207 13.93 -12.75 11.14
CA LYS A 207 15.07 -11.95 11.60
C LYS A 207 15.38 -12.21 13.06
N ASP A 208 16.65 -12.07 13.45
CA ASP A 208 17.04 -11.93 14.85
C ASP A 208 17.06 -10.46 15.29
N LYS A 209 17.44 -10.22 16.56
CA LYS A 209 17.48 -8.88 17.17
C LYS A 209 18.46 -7.92 16.46
N ASP A 210 19.48 -8.48 15.83
CA ASP A 210 20.51 -7.76 15.08
C ASP A 210 20.12 -7.57 13.60
N GLY A 211 18.90 -7.99 13.23
CA GLY A 211 18.32 -7.83 11.90
C GLY A 211 18.81 -8.84 10.86
N LYS A 212 19.67 -9.80 11.25
CA LYS A 212 20.22 -10.83 10.37
C LYS A 212 19.09 -11.79 9.96
N LYS A 213 19.00 -12.06 8.66
CA LYS A 213 17.92 -12.82 8.05
C LYS A 213 18.26 -14.31 7.93
N THR A 214 17.44 -15.16 8.55
CA THR A 214 17.46 -16.62 8.37
C THR A 214 16.36 -17.00 7.38
N LYS A 215 16.62 -17.93 6.45
CA LYS A 215 15.60 -18.52 5.57
C LYS A 215 15.05 -19.81 6.18
N ALA A 216 13.77 -20.08 5.95
CA ALA A 216 13.21 -21.41 6.22
C ALA A 216 13.76 -22.44 5.23
N ASP A 217 13.70 -23.72 5.61
CA ASP A 217 13.98 -24.84 4.72
C ASP A 217 12.82 -25.00 3.71
N PRO A 218 13.07 -25.03 2.38
CA PRO A 218 12.03 -25.25 1.39
C PRO A 218 11.20 -26.53 1.60
N ALA A 219 11.79 -27.59 2.17
CA ALA A 219 11.05 -28.82 2.49
C ALA A 219 10.04 -28.59 3.62
N LYS A 220 10.44 -27.88 4.69
CA LYS A 220 9.54 -27.51 5.79
C LYS A 220 8.46 -26.52 5.36
N VAL A 221 8.80 -25.60 4.46
CA VAL A 221 7.80 -24.71 3.83
C VAL A 221 6.76 -25.51 3.06
N ALA A 222 7.14 -26.60 2.39
CA ALA A 222 6.17 -27.49 1.74
C ALA A 222 5.32 -28.28 2.75
N GLU A 223 5.94 -28.86 3.77
CA GLU A 223 5.27 -29.59 4.87
C GLU A 223 4.24 -28.73 5.62
N PHE A 224 4.61 -27.50 5.98
CA PHE A 224 3.72 -26.53 6.62
C PHE A 224 2.51 -26.17 5.74
N ARG A 225 2.73 -26.00 4.43
CA ARG A 225 1.67 -25.71 3.45
C ARG A 225 0.73 -26.90 3.24
N GLU A 226 1.26 -28.12 3.27
CA GLU A 226 0.46 -29.35 3.25
C GLU A 226 -0.34 -29.50 4.55
N GLY A 227 0.26 -29.22 5.71
CA GLY A 227 -0.43 -29.12 7.01
C GLY A 227 -1.65 -28.21 6.95
N LEU A 228 -1.47 -26.95 6.52
CA LEU A 228 -2.59 -26.01 6.34
C LEU A 228 -3.63 -26.51 5.32
N THR A 229 -3.18 -27.07 4.18
CA THR A 229 -4.08 -27.57 3.13
C THR A 229 -4.98 -28.70 3.64
N ARG A 230 -4.47 -29.60 4.48
CA ARG A 230 -5.24 -30.76 5.00
C ARG A 230 -6.37 -30.38 5.97
N LEU A 231 -6.40 -29.15 6.50
CA LEU A 231 -7.44 -28.67 7.43
C LEU A 231 -8.77 -28.26 6.75
N GLY A 232 -8.76 -27.98 5.45
CA GLY A 232 -9.93 -27.50 4.71
C GLY A 232 -10.31 -28.38 3.51
N ASP A 233 -11.54 -28.20 3.03
CA ASP A 233 -12.02 -28.73 1.74
C ASP A 233 -12.16 -27.60 0.71
N VAL A 234 -12.41 -26.37 1.18
CA VAL A 234 -12.36 -25.12 0.40
C VAL A 234 -11.54 -24.06 1.14
N TYR A 235 -10.91 -23.16 0.38
CA TYR A 235 -10.12 -22.04 0.92
C TYR A 235 -10.79 -20.69 0.63
N VAL A 236 -10.81 -19.81 1.62
CA VAL A 236 -11.27 -18.43 1.49
C VAL A 236 -10.19 -17.47 1.99
N ASN A 237 -9.71 -16.57 1.14
CA ASN A 237 -8.82 -15.48 1.52
C ASN A 237 -9.64 -14.20 1.78
N ASP A 238 -9.63 -13.71 3.01
CA ASP A 238 -10.26 -12.45 3.41
C ASP A 238 -9.25 -11.45 4.01
N ALA A 239 -7.94 -11.73 3.84
CA ALA A 239 -6.83 -10.96 4.41
C ALA A 239 -6.12 -10.11 3.35
N PHE A 240 -6.85 -9.24 2.65
CA PHE A 240 -6.31 -8.43 1.54
C PHE A 240 -5.04 -7.67 1.90
N GLY A 241 -4.92 -7.14 3.13
CA GLY A 241 -3.71 -6.48 3.63
C GLY A 241 -2.44 -7.33 3.72
N THR A 242 -2.54 -8.65 3.48
CA THR A 242 -1.40 -9.58 3.37
C THR A 242 -1.16 -10.05 1.92
N ALA A 243 -2.09 -9.76 0.99
CA ALA A 243 -2.12 -10.37 -0.33
C ALA A 243 -0.95 -9.99 -1.26
N HIS A 244 -0.20 -8.91 -0.95
CA HIS A 244 1.07 -8.59 -1.61
C HIS A 244 2.21 -9.58 -1.31
N ARG A 245 2.00 -10.53 -0.39
CA ARG A 245 3.07 -11.39 0.11
C ARG A 245 2.90 -12.84 -0.36
N ALA A 246 3.98 -13.43 -0.86
CA ALA A 246 4.06 -14.85 -1.21
C ALA A 246 4.19 -15.78 0.03
N HIS A 247 3.52 -15.44 1.13
CA HIS A 247 3.50 -16.21 2.38
C HIS A 247 2.77 -17.54 2.20
N SER A 248 3.07 -18.52 3.05
CA SER A 248 2.50 -19.87 2.94
C SER A 248 0.98 -19.90 3.09
N SER A 249 0.41 -19.03 3.93
CA SER A 249 -1.05 -18.85 4.02
C SER A 249 -1.68 -18.13 2.83
N MET A 250 -0.92 -17.38 2.03
CA MET A 250 -1.39 -16.66 0.85
C MET A 250 -1.34 -17.49 -0.42
N VAL A 251 -0.25 -18.26 -0.61
CA VAL A 251 0.06 -18.96 -1.87
C VAL A 251 0.38 -20.45 -1.71
N GLY A 252 0.16 -21.01 -0.52
CA GLY A 252 0.52 -22.39 -0.19
C GLY A 252 -0.66 -23.36 -0.06
N VAL A 253 -1.88 -22.88 0.13
CA VAL A 253 -3.07 -23.72 0.29
C VAL A 253 -3.52 -24.27 -1.07
N LYS A 254 -3.38 -25.60 -1.27
CA LYS A 254 -3.62 -26.28 -2.55
C LYS A 254 -5.00 -26.97 -2.63
N LEU A 255 -6.05 -26.24 -2.29
CA LEU A 255 -7.44 -26.68 -2.49
C LEU A 255 -7.95 -26.25 -3.88
N SER A 256 -8.93 -26.96 -4.44
CA SER A 256 -9.43 -26.69 -5.80
C SER A 256 -10.20 -25.36 -5.90
N HIS A 257 -10.95 -25.03 -4.85
CA HIS A 257 -11.71 -23.79 -4.74
C HIS A 257 -11.02 -22.85 -3.76
N ARG A 258 -10.53 -21.72 -4.29
CA ARG A 258 -9.76 -20.70 -3.58
C ARG A 258 -10.40 -19.35 -3.86
N ALA A 259 -11.20 -18.84 -2.93
CA ALA A 259 -12.10 -17.72 -3.16
C ALA A 259 -11.78 -16.50 -2.30
N ALA A 260 -12.23 -15.31 -2.74
CA ALA A 260 -12.25 -14.10 -1.93
C ALA A 260 -13.38 -14.16 -0.88
N GLY A 261 -13.09 -13.80 0.37
CA GLY A 261 -14.13 -13.44 1.35
C GLY A 261 -14.74 -12.06 1.02
N PHE A 262 -15.69 -11.57 1.82
CA PHE A 262 -16.38 -10.30 1.51
C PHE A 262 -15.49 -9.07 1.60
N LEU A 263 -14.52 -9.02 2.52
CA LEU A 263 -13.56 -7.92 2.64
C LEU A 263 -12.64 -7.94 1.42
N MET A 264 -12.04 -9.09 1.11
CA MET A 264 -11.22 -9.27 -0.09
C MET A 264 -12.00 -8.90 -1.36
N LYS A 265 -13.22 -9.42 -1.52
CA LYS A 265 -14.06 -9.15 -2.70
C LYS A 265 -14.36 -7.66 -2.83
N LYS A 266 -14.71 -6.96 -1.74
CA LYS A 266 -14.96 -5.51 -1.76
C LYS A 266 -13.72 -4.74 -2.23
N GLU A 267 -12.54 -5.07 -1.72
CA GLU A 267 -11.28 -4.45 -2.14
C GLU A 267 -11.05 -4.65 -3.66
N LEU A 268 -11.18 -5.89 -4.15
CA LEU A 268 -11.02 -6.21 -5.57
C LEU A 268 -12.08 -5.52 -6.46
N ASP A 269 -13.36 -5.54 -6.08
CA ASP A 269 -14.47 -4.90 -6.81
C ASP A 269 -14.22 -3.38 -7.00
N TYR A 270 -13.72 -2.70 -5.96
CA TYR A 270 -13.47 -1.26 -6.03
C TYR A 270 -12.16 -0.93 -6.77
N PHE A 271 -11.08 -1.69 -6.58
CA PHE A 271 -9.86 -1.46 -7.36
C PHE A 271 -10.05 -1.81 -8.85
N ALA A 272 -10.87 -2.81 -9.21
CA ALA A 272 -11.22 -3.09 -10.59
C ALA A 272 -11.92 -1.89 -11.25
N LYS A 273 -12.93 -1.32 -10.57
CA LYS A 273 -13.64 -0.12 -11.04
C LYS A 273 -12.68 1.05 -11.31
N ALA A 274 -11.67 1.28 -10.46
CA ALA A 274 -10.74 2.39 -10.66
C ALA A 274 -9.58 2.10 -11.64
N LEU A 275 -9.11 0.86 -11.74
CA LEU A 275 -7.92 0.50 -12.52
C LEU A 275 -8.20 -0.06 -13.92
N GLU A 276 -9.34 -0.73 -14.10
CA GLU A 276 -9.72 -1.39 -15.36
C GLU A 276 -10.76 -0.56 -16.12
N HIS A 277 -11.83 -0.13 -15.44
CA HIS A 277 -12.99 0.56 -16.07
C HIS A 277 -13.47 1.83 -15.32
N PRO A 278 -12.61 2.84 -15.08
CA PRO A 278 -12.99 4.04 -14.32
C PRO A 278 -13.95 4.95 -15.08
N GLU A 279 -15.00 5.41 -14.39
CA GLU A 279 -15.81 6.54 -14.85
C GLU A 279 -14.97 7.82 -14.86
N ARG A 280 -15.10 8.61 -15.94
CA ARG A 280 -14.25 9.77 -16.20
C ARG A 280 -15.00 11.09 -16.01
N PRO A 281 -14.35 12.17 -15.52
CA PRO A 281 -12.90 12.27 -15.24
C PRO A 281 -12.44 11.44 -14.04
N PHE A 282 -11.30 10.77 -14.19
CA PHE A 282 -10.63 10.04 -13.11
C PHE A 282 -9.52 10.93 -12.50
N LEU A 283 -9.56 11.14 -11.19
CA LEU A 283 -8.57 11.86 -10.40
C LEU A 283 -7.81 10.90 -9.48
N ALA A 284 -6.48 11.03 -9.45
CA ALA A 284 -5.67 10.55 -8.32
C ALA A 284 -5.19 11.71 -7.46
N ILE A 285 -5.17 11.51 -6.14
CA ILE A 285 -4.74 12.49 -5.15
C ILE A 285 -3.61 11.87 -4.34
N LEU A 286 -2.38 12.34 -4.55
CA LEU A 286 -1.18 11.77 -3.95
C LEU A 286 -0.55 12.77 -2.97
N GLY A 287 -0.58 12.42 -1.68
CA GLY A 287 0.03 13.21 -0.60
C GLY A 287 1.11 12.45 0.17
N GLY A 288 1.66 13.07 1.21
CA GLY A 288 2.71 12.49 2.07
C GLY A 288 4.10 13.13 1.89
N ALA A 289 5.12 12.48 2.46
CA ALA A 289 6.41 13.13 2.77
C ALA A 289 7.45 13.10 1.64
N LYS A 290 7.49 12.08 0.79
CA LYS A 290 8.56 11.84 -0.20
C LYS A 290 8.02 11.56 -1.60
N VAL A 291 8.84 11.86 -2.61
CA VAL A 291 8.55 11.57 -4.02
C VAL A 291 9.05 10.17 -4.39
N SER A 292 10.26 9.82 -3.95
CA SER A 292 10.94 8.54 -4.19
C SER A 292 10.07 7.33 -3.85
N ASP A 293 9.46 7.34 -2.66
CA ASP A 293 8.53 6.32 -2.16
C ASP A 293 7.23 6.19 -3.01
N LYS A 294 7.01 7.07 -4.00
CA LYS A 294 5.79 7.13 -4.85
C LYS A 294 6.05 7.25 -6.36
N ILE A 295 7.30 7.14 -6.83
CA ILE A 295 7.61 7.23 -8.28
C ILE A 295 6.79 6.20 -9.09
N GLN A 296 6.86 4.92 -8.72
CA GLN A 296 6.16 3.84 -9.45
C GLN A 296 4.62 4.04 -9.43
N LEU A 297 4.07 4.54 -8.32
CA LEU A 297 2.65 4.87 -8.20
C LEU A 297 2.27 6.00 -9.17
N ILE A 298 3.05 7.09 -9.23
CA ILE A 298 2.82 8.18 -10.18
C ILE A 298 2.91 7.65 -11.62
N GLU A 299 3.98 6.93 -11.96
CA GLU A 299 4.22 6.41 -13.30
C GLU A 299 3.05 5.54 -13.80
N ASN A 300 2.51 4.65 -12.95
CA ASN A 300 1.37 3.78 -13.26
C ASN A 300 0.00 4.51 -13.24
N MET A 301 -0.13 5.61 -12.49
CA MET A 301 -1.33 6.47 -12.53
C MET A 301 -1.38 7.36 -13.77
N LEU A 302 -0.22 7.82 -14.28
CA LEU A 302 -0.15 8.64 -15.50
C LEU A 302 -0.60 7.92 -16.78
N ASP A 303 -0.78 6.60 -16.74
CA ASP A 303 -1.38 5.83 -17.84
C ASP A 303 -2.92 5.70 -17.72
N LYS A 304 -3.52 6.19 -16.63
CA LYS A 304 -4.93 5.91 -16.27
C LYS A 304 -5.76 7.15 -15.96
N VAL A 305 -5.22 8.14 -15.25
CA VAL A 305 -6.00 9.30 -14.76
C VAL A 305 -6.21 10.38 -15.82
N ASN A 306 -7.18 11.27 -15.58
CA ASN A 306 -7.35 12.53 -16.32
C ASN A 306 -6.73 13.73 -15.56
N SER A 307 -6.67 13.64 -14.23
CA SER A 307 -6.05 14.65 -13.37
C SER A 307 -5.30 14.02 -12.20
N LEU A 308 -4.31 14.75 -11.68
CA LEU A 308 -3.43 14.30 -10.61
C LEU A 308 -3.15 15.46 -9.64
N ILE A 309 -3.70 15.40 -8.42
CA ILE A 309 -3.27 16.28 -7.33
C ILE A 309 -2.00 15.68 -6.71
N ILE A 310 -0.94 16.50 -6.56
CA ILE A 310 0.26 16.18 -5.80
C ILE A 310 0.38 17.18 -4.65
N CYS A 311 0.26 16.72 -3.41
CA CYS A 311 0.14 17.55 -2.21
C CYS A 311 1.03 17.04 -1.06
N GLY A 312 0.98 17.67 0.12
CA GLY A 312 1.84 17.34 1.26
C GLY A 312 3.33 17.65 1.02
N GLY A 313 4.20 17.11 1.87
CA GLY A 313 5.65 17.35 1.83
C GLY A 313 6.32 17.04 0.48
N MET A 314 5.83 16.05 -0.24
CA MET A 314 6.35 15.69 -1.56
C MET A 314 6.17 16.81 -2.62
N ALA A 315 5.17 17.69 -2.46
CA ALA A 315 4.92 18.79 -3.39
C ALA A 315 6.04 19.85 -3.40
N PHE A 316 6.71 20.09 -2.26
CA PHE A 316 7.85 21.03 -2.19
C PHE A 316 9.03 20.60 -3.08
N THR A 317 9.20 19.29 -3.28
CA THR A 317 10.22 18.75 -4.19
C THR A 317 9.87 19.07 -5.65
N PHE A 318 8.59 18.92 -6.05
CA PHE A 318 8.13 19.34 -7.37
C PHE A 318 8.30 20.85 -7.59
N LYS A 319 7.82 21.67 -6.64
CA LYS A 319 7.87 23.14 -6.71
C LYS A 319 9.29 23.70 -6.77
N LYS A 320 10.21 23.19 -5.95
CA LYS A 320 11.62 23.60 -5.98
C LYS A 320 12.31 23.21 -7.29
N THR A 321 12.02 22.02 -7.83
CA THR A 321 12.70 21.51 -9.04
C THR A 321 12.14 22.08 -10.36
N LEU A 322 10.84 22.39 -10.42
CA LEU A 322 10.19 22.86 -11.66
C LEU A 322 10.08 24.38 -11.74
N GLU A 323 9.79 25.03 -10.62
CA GLU A 323 9.43 26.46 -10.55
C GLU A 323 10.46 27.28 -9.77
N ASN A 324 11.51 26.64 -9.23
CA ASN A 324 12.54 27.24 -8.38
C ASN A 324 11.98 27.98 -7.15
N VAL A 325 10.81 27.56 -6.66
CA VAL A 325 10.17 28.12 -5.45
C VAL A 325 11.10 27.93 -4.25
N LYS A 326 11.27 28.98 -3.45
CA LYS A 326 11.98 28.90 -2.17
C LYS A 326 11.11 28.17 -1.16
N ILE A 327 11.63 27.10 -0.55
CA ILE A 327 10.87 26.22 0.36
C ILE A 327 11.33 26.26 1.82
N GLY A 328 12.28 27.13 2.18
CA GLY A 328 12.87 27.16 3.52
C GLY A 328 13.45 25.80 3.93
N GLU A 329 13.05 25.33 5.11
CA GLU A 329 13.39 24.01 5.67
C GLU A 329 12.36 22.91 5.36
N SER A 330 11.43 23.14 4.43
CA SER A 330 10.43 22.14 4.02
C SER A 330 11.09 20.90 3.38
N LEU A 331 10.41 19.75 3.48
CA LEU A 331 10.93 18.47 3.00
C LEU A 331 11.34 18.50 1.52
N PHE A 332 12.59 18.14 1.26
CA PHE A 332 13.14 18.02 -0.09
C PHE A 332 13.72 16.63 -0.31
N ASP A 333 13.13 15.90 -1.25
CA ASP A 333 13.58 14.56 -1.65
C ASP A 333 14.56 14.66 -2.83
N ALA A 334 15.85 14.73 -2.52
CA ALA A 334 16.91 14.87 -3.53
C ALA A 334 16.87 13.74 -4.58
N ALA A 335 16.66 12.48 -4.17
CA ALA A 335 16.59 11.34 -5.08
C ALA A 335 15.30 11.36 -5.93
N GLY A 336 14.18 11.74 -5.34
CA GLY A 336 12.93 11.96 -6.08
C GLY A 336 13.00 13.12 -7.08
N SER A 337 13.78 14.17 -6.77
CA SER A 337 13.92 15.37 -7.61
C SER A 337 14.45 15.08 -9.01
N GLU A 338 15.32 14.07 -9.16
CA GLU A 338 15.87 13.63 -10.46
C GLU A 338 14.80 13.13 -11.45
N LYS A 339 13.64 12.70 -10.95
CA LYS A 339 12.54 12.16 -11.76
C LYS A 339 11.42 13.16 -12.03
N VAL A 340 11.31 14.22 -11.22
CA VAL A 340 10.22 15.22 -11.28
C VAL A 340 9.96 15.74 -12.70
N ALA A 341 11.00 16.15 -13.43
CA ALA A 341 10.84 16.68 -14.79
C ALA A 341 10.29 15.64 -15.78
N ALA A 342 10.74 14.38 -15.69
CA ALA A 342 10.28 13.30 -16.56
C ALA A 342 8.84 12.90 -16.26
N LEU A 343 8.42 12.89 -14.98
CA LEU A 343 7.04 12.61 -14.58
C LEU A 343 6.07 13.66 -15.11
N VAL A 344 6.41 14.95 -15.00
CA VAL A 344 5.59 16.04 -15.54
C VAL A 344 5.55 16.01 -17.07
N GLU A 345 6.64 15.64 -17.73
CA GLU A 345 6.65 15.52 -19.20
C GLU A 345 5.81 14.33 -19.70
N LYS A 346 5.88 13.16 -19.04
CA LYS A 346 4.93 12.05 -19.31
C LYS A 346 3.48 12.51 -19.11
N ALA A 347 3.19 13.25 -18.04
CA ALA A 347 1.84 13.74 -17.78
C ALA A 347 1.31 14.67 -18.89
N LYS A 348 2.14 15.58 -19.44
CA LYS A 348 1.76 16.40 -20.60
C LYS A 348 1.47 15.53 -21.84
N GLN A 349 2.34 14.56 -22.13
CA GLN A 349 2.18 13.65 -23.27
C GLN A 349 0.86 12.85 -23.18
N HIS A 350 0.42 12.54 -21.96
CA HIS A 350 -0.85 11.87 -21.66
C HIS A 350 -2.03 12.84 -21.45
N ASN A 351 -1.84 14.16 -21.65
CA ASN A 351 -2.84 15.23 -21.48
C ASN A 351 -3.45 15.32 -20.07
N ILE A 352 -2.66 15.05 -19.02
CA ILE A 352 -3.12 15.01 -17.62
C ILE A 352 -3.00 16.39 -16.95
N LYS A 353 -4.11 16.84 -16.34
CA LYS A 353 -4.17 18.02 -15.48
C LYS A 353 -3.46 17.72 -14.15
N ILE A 354 -2.17 18.03 -14.03
CA ILE A 354 -1.48 18.04 -12.73
C ILE A 354 -1.89 19.28 -11.94
N VAL A 355 -2.10 19.12 -10.63
CA VAL A 355 -2.46 20.18 -9.69
C VAL A 355 -1.53 20.09 -8.48
N PHE A 356 -0.85 21.20 -8.18
CA PHE A 356 0.00 21.39 -6.99
C PHE A 356 -0.66 22.39 -6.03
N PRO A 357 -0.22 22.50 -4.76
CA PRO A 357 -0.49 23.69 -3.97
C PRO A 357 0.07 24.94 -4.66
N VAL A 358 -0.50 26.09 -4.32
CA VAL A 358 -0.03 27.43 -4.73
C VAL A 358 0.25 28.37 -3.54
N ASP A 359 -0.13 27.92 -2.35
CA ASP A 359 0.06 28.58 -1.08
C ASP A 359 0.10 27.58 0.08
N TYR A 360 0.65 27.99 1.22
CA TYR A 360 1.09 27.09 2.29
C TYR A 360 0.77 27.69 3.66
N VAL A 361 0.39 26.85 4.62
CA VAL A 361 0.53 27.17 6.04
C VAL A 361 1.94 26.78 6.45
N THR A 362 2.69 27.73 7.00
CA THR A 362 4.09 27.56 7.40
C THR A 362 4.25 27.53 8.92
N ALA A 363 5.39 27.01 9.40
CA ALA A 363 5.74 26.90 10.81
C ALA A 363 7.21 27.24 11.06
N ASP A 364 7.54 27.76 12.26
CA ASP A 364 8.91 28.03 12.71
C ASP A 364 9.66 26.81 13.28
N LYS A 365 8.98 25.65 13.39
CA LYS A 365 9.53 24.34 13.77
C LYS A 365 8.53 23.22 13.43
N PHE A 366 8.99 21.98 13.35
CA PHE A 366 8.12 20.81 13.25
C PHE A 366 7.55 20.43 14.63
N ASP A 367 6.46 21.09 15.04
CA ASP A 367 5.82 20.93 16.35
C ASP A 367 4.34 21.29 16.26
N LYS A 368 3.49 20.65 17.09
CA LYS A 368 2.08 21.04 17.25
C LYS A 368 1.94 22.46 17.86
N ASP A 369 2.91 22.87 18.66
CA ASP A 369 2.95 24.17 19.36
C ASP A 369 3.94 25.14 18.65
N ALA A 370 4.03 25.07 17.33
CA ALA A 370 4.82 25.98 16.50
C ALA A 370 4.09 27.32 16.25
N LYS A 371 4.82 28.38 15.95
CA LYS A 371 4.23 29.62 15.43
C LYS A 371 3.85 29.38 13.98
N THR A 372 2.60 29.64 13.64
CA THR A 372 2.10 29.49 12.27
C THR A 372 2.31 30.75 11.45
N GLY A 373 2.35 30.57 10.13
CA GLY A 373 2.46 31.61 9.13
C GLY A 373 1.80 31.20 7.81
N HIS A 374 1.96 32.03 6.79
CA HIS A 374 1.49 31.77 5.43
C HIS A 374 2.54 32.19 4.41
N ALA A 375 2.55 31.54 3.24
CA ALA A 375 3.37 31.91 2.10
C ALA A 375 2.71 31.44 0.79
N THR A 376 2.91 32.17 -0.31
CA THR A 376 2.59 31.72 -1.67
C THR A 376 3.83 31.27 -2.44
N ASP A 377 3.66 30.60 -3.59
CA ASP A 377 4.78 30.26 -4.48
C ASP A 377 5.66 31.46 -4.87
N ALA A 378 5.04 32.63 -5.05
CA ALA A 378 5.70 33.86 -5.52
C ALA A 378 6.52 34.57 -4.43
N GLU A 379 6.10 34.44 -3.16
CA GLU A 379 6.85 34.94 -2.00
C GLU A 379 7.93 33.94 -1.57
N GLY A 380 7.62 32.65 -1.68
CA GLY A 380 8.40 31.56 -1.13
C GLY A 380 8.32 31.46 0.40
N ILE A 381 8.76 30.33 0.92
CA ILE A 381 8.84 30.07 2.37
C ILE A 381 10.15 30.68 2.91
N PRO A 382 10.12 31.45 4.00
CA PRO A 382 11.33 32.03 4.62
C PRO A 382 12.36 30.99 5.07
N ASP A 383 13.61 31.42 5.27
CA ASP A 383 14.63 30.56 5.88
C ASP A 383 14.32 30.33 7.36
N GLY A 384 14.58 29.11 7.87
CA GLY A 384 14.14 28.70 9.21
C GLY A 384 12.64 28.44 9.35
N TRP A 385 11.87 28.51 8.25
CA TRP A 385 10.45 28.15 8.21
C TRP A 385 10.20 26.96 7.28
N MET A 386 9.13 26.20 7.54
CA MET A 386 8.74 25.03 6.77
C MET A 386 7.23 25.00 6.52
N GLY A 387 6.80 24.56 5.34
CA GLY A 387 5.38 24.38 4.99
C GLY A 387 4.86 23.03 5.49
N LEU A 388 3.77 23.03 6.27
CA LEU A 388 3.23 21.83 6.92
C LEU A 388 1.77 21.51 6.52
N ASP A 389 1.04 22.45 5.92
CA ASP A 389 -0.30 22.21 5.36
C ASP A 389 -0.54 23.07 4.10
N ALA A 390 -1.40 22.62 3.19
CA ALA A 390 -1.75 23.40 2.01
C ALA A 390 -2.63 24.62 2.39
N GLY A 391 -2.34 25.79 1.84
CA GLY A 391 -3.01 27.05 2.17
C GLY A 391 -4.43 27.20 1.60
N PRO A 392 -5.15 28.28 1.96
CA PRO A 392 -6.54 28.49 1.55
C PRO A 392 -6.79 28.45 0.04
N LYS A 393 -5.90 29.00 -0.80
CA LYS A 393 -6.09 28.98 -2.26
C LYS A 393 -5.93 27.57 -2.83
N SER A 394 -4.96 26.82 -2.30
CA SER A 394 -4.68 25.43 -2.64
C SER A 394 -5.85 24.51 -2.28
N ARG A 395 -6.49 24.76 -1.13
CA ARG A 395 -7.68 24.01 -0.69
C ARG A 395 -8.85 24.14 -1.67
N GLU A 396 -9.14 25.34 -2.16
CA GLU A 396 -10.21 25.51 -3.16
C GLU A 396 -9.83 24.92 -4.53
N LEU A 397 -8.57 25.05 -4.95
CA LEU A 397 -8.08 24.44 -6.20
C LEU A 397 -8.17 22.89 -6.16
N PHE A 398 -7.88 22.28 -5.02
CA PHE A 398 -8.09 20.85 -4.79
C PHE A 398 -9.59 20.50 -4.79
N ARG A 399 -10.42 21.27 -4.07
CA ARG A 399 -11.88 21.07 -4.00
C ARG A 399 -12.54 21.15 -5.38
N GLN A 400 -12.19 22.14 -6.20
CA GLN A 400 -12.68 22.24 -7.57
C GLN A 400 -12.34 20.97 -8.38
N THR A 401 -11.07 20.57 -8.37
CA THR A 401 -10.59 19.41 -9.13
C THR A 401 -11.23 18.08 -8.65
N VAL A 402 -11.50 17.97 -7.35
CA VAL A 402 -12.28 16.86 -6.76
C VAL A 402 -13.71 16.83 -7.29
N LEU A 403 -14.41 17.98 -7.31
CA LEU A 403 -15.82 18.05 -7.73
C LEU A 403 -16.03 17.99 -9.25
N GLU A 404 -14.98 18.20 -10.05
CA GLU A 404 -14.94 17.92 -11.49
C GLU A 404 -14.93 16.40 -11.81
N SER A 405 -14.66 15.54 -10.83
CA SER A 405 -14.31 14.12 -11.05
C SER A 405 -15.45 13.13 -10.80
N LYS A 406 -15.38 11.96 -11.46
CA LYS A 406 -16.34 10.84 -11.35
C LYS A 406 -15.76 9.60 -10.68
N THR A 407 -14.47 9.33 -10.89
CA THR A 407 -13.71 8.40 -10.07
C THR A 407 -12.62 9.17 -9.33
N ILE A 408 -12.43 8.92 -8.05
CA ILE A 408 -11.41 9.57 -7.22
C ILE A 408 -10.66 8.51 -6.42
N LEU A 409 -9.34 8.49 -6.56
CA LEU A 409 -8.43 7.67 -5.77
C LEU A 409 -7.58 8.59 -4.87
N TRP A 410 -7.73 8.49 -3.56
CA TRP A 410 -6.98 9.31 -2.60
C TRP A 410 -5.96 8.47 -1.81
N ASN A 411 -4.68 8.81 -1.91
CA ASN A 411 -3.57 8.15 -1.23
C ASN A 411 -2.56 9.18 -0.67
N GLY A 412 -2.71 9.51 0.61
CA GLY A 412 -1.81 10.36 1.39
C GLY A 412 -2.41 11.73 1.73
N PRO A 413 -2.17 12.27 2.94
CA PRO A 413 -2.71 13.55 3.36
C PRO A 413 -2.00 14.75 2.69
N PRO A 414 -2.72 15.87 2.46
CA PRO A 414 -2.16 17.11 1.93
C PRO A 414 -1.35 17.95 2.94
N GLY A 415 -1.32 17.56 4.22
CA GLY A 415 -0.60 18.24 5.30
C GLY A 415 -0.41 17.36 6.54
N VAL A 416 0.24 17.88 7.58
CA VAL A 416 0.53 17.20 8.86
C VAL A 416 -0.72 17.14 9.74
N PHE A 417 -1.67 16.30 9.33
CA PHE A 417 -3.02 16.22 9.89
C PHE A 417 -3.08 15.79 11.36
N GLU A 418 -2.00 15.22 11.89
CA GLU A 418 -1.81 14.87 13.29
C GLU A 418 -1.86 16.10 14.19
N PHE A 419 -1.30 17.22 13.72
CA PHE A 419 -1.26 18.50 14.42
C PHE A 419 -2.46 19.37 13.98
N GLU A 420 -3.25 19.87 14.93
CA GLU A 420 -4.51 20.57 14.64
C GLU A 420 -4.32 21.78 13.72
N ALA A 421 -3.30 22.60 14.01
CA ALA A 421 -2.91 23.78 13.22
C ALA A 421 -2.58 23.47 11.74
N PHE A 422 -2.22 22.22 11.42
CA PHE A 422 -1.80 21.77 10.09
C PHE A 422 -2.74 20.68 9.51
N SER A 423 -3.94 20.54 10.09
CA SER A 423 -4.95 19.55 9.68
C SER A 423 -6.02 20.09 8.72
N ALA A 424 -6.09 21.40 8.53
CA ALA A 424 -7.22 22.05 7.87
C ALA A 424 -7.34 21.74 6.36
N SER A 425 -6.25 21.57 5.61
CA SER A 425 -6.38 21.12 4.21
C SER A 425 -6.77 19.64 4.10
N SER A 426 -6.34 18.80 5.05
CA SER A 426 -6.74 17.39 5.12
C SER A 426 -8.24 17.25 5.40
N LYS A 427 -8.80 18.12 6.27
CA LYS A 427 -10.25 18.20 6.50
C LYS A 427 -11.01 18.74 5.29
N ALA A 428 -10.54 19.83 4.67
CA ALA A 428 -11.18 20.40 3.48
C ALA A 428 -11.22 19.41 2.29
N LEU A 429 -10.17 18.61 2.13
CA LEU A 429 -10.08 17.58 1.09
C LEU A 429 -11.00 16.38 1.38
N LEU A 430 -11.13 15.98 2.65
CA LEU A 430 -12.14 15.00 3.08
C LEU A 430 -13.56 15.51 2.81
N ASP A 431 -13.86 16.77 3.16
CA ASP A 431 -15.19 17.34 2.94
C ASP A 431 -15.53 17.43 1.44
N ALA A 432 -14.58 17.85 0.59
CA ALA A 432 -14.75 17.86 -0.85
C ALA A 432 -14.98 16.45 -1.45
N THR A 433 -14.28 15.43 -0.93
CA THR A 433 -14.43 14.05 -1.42
C THR A 433 -15.72 13.38 -0.91
N VAL A 434 -16.19 13.71 0.29
CA VAL A 434 -17.54 13.36 0.76
C VAL A 434 -18.62 14.06 -0.10
N GLU A 435 -18.46 15.35 -0.42
CA GLU A 435 -19.36 16.08 -1.32
C GLU A 435 -19.40 15.45 -2.73
N ALA A 436 -18.25 14.99 -3.25
CA ALA A 436 -18.18 14.26 -4.52
C ALA A 436 -18.90 12.90 -4.45
N ALA A 437 -18.71 12.13 -3.37
CA ALA A 437 -19.40 10.86 -3.16
C ALA A 437 -20.93 11.02 -3.07
N GLN A 438 -21.40 12.06 -2.37
CA GLN A 438 -22.83 12.43 -2.31
C GLN A 438 -23.40 12.84 -3.67
N LYS A 439 -22.56 13.35 -4.58
CA LYS A 439 -22.89 13.65 -5.99
C LYS A 439 -22.71 12.45 -6.94
N GLY A 440 -22.52 11.25 -6.39
CA GLY A 440 -22.44 10.00 -7.13
C GLY A 440 -21.05 9.66 -7.69
N ALA A 441 -19.98 10.35 -7.30
CA ALA A 441 -18.62 9.94 -7.67
C ALA A 441 -18.19 8.69 -6.89
N THR A 442 -17.47 7.77 -7.54
CA THR A 442 -16.81 6.65 -6.84
C THR A 442 -15.54 7.16 -6.18
N VAL A 443 -15.51 7.17 -4.84
CA VAL A 443 -14.37 7.63 -4.04
C VAL A 443 -13.74 6.47 -3.29
N ILE A 444 -12.46 6.23 -3.56
CA ILE A 444 -11.64 5.18 -2.96
C ILE A 444 -10.49 5.82 -2.18
N VAL A 445 -10.44 5.57 -0.88
CA VAL A 445 -9.32 5.98 -0.02
C VAL A 445 -8.37 4.80 0.19
N GLY A 446 -7.08 5.02 0.03
CA GLY A 446 -6.02 4.03 0.29
C GLY A 446 -4.83 4.62 1.05
N GLY A 447 -4.02 3.76 1.65
CA GLY A 447 -2.92 4.15 2.55
C GLY A 447 -3.39 4.44 3.97
N GLY A 448 -2.56 4.07 4.96
CA GLY A 448 -2.92 4.10 6.38
C GLY A 448 -3.22 5.51 6.90
N ASP A 449 -2.37 6.48 6.54
CA ASP A 449 -2.50 7.87 6.99
C ASP A 449 -3.81 8.49 6.47
N THR A 450 -4.15 8.24 5.20
CA THR A 450 -5.41 8.67 4.57
C THR A 450 -6.62 8.05 5.26
N ALA A 451 -6.60 6.75 5.54
CA ALA A 451 -7.67 6.09 6.30
C ALA A 451 -7.78 6.65 7.73
N THR A 452 -6.65 7.04 8.34
CA THR A 452 -6.62 7.69 9.66
C THR A 452 -7.20 9.10 9.62
N VAL A 453 -7.02 9.87 8.53
CA VAL A 453 -7.75 11.14 8.31
C VAL A 453 -9.25 10.91 8.26
N VAL A 454 -9.73 9.93 7.50
CA VAL A 454 -11.17 9.60 7.41
C VAL A 454 -11.74 9.26 8.79
N ALA A 455 -11.09 8.34 9.51
CA ALA A 455 -11.51 7.89 10.84
C ALA A 455 -11.47 9.00 11.90
N LYS A 456 -10.47 9.90 11.86
CA LYS A 456 -10.38 11.09 12.74
C LYS A 456 -11.62 12.00 12.65
N TYR A 457 -12.36 11.95 11.54
CA TYR A 457 -13.55 12.78 11.31
C TYR A 457 -14.85 11.97 11.12
N GLY A 458 -14.84 10.66 11.39
CA GLY A 458 -16.02 9.78 11.33
C GLY A 458 -16.73 9.85 9.98
N ALA A 459 -16.01 9.51 8.91
CA ALA A 459 -16.45 9.68 7.52
C ALA A 459 -16.35 8.41 6.66
N GLU A 460 -16.04 7.27 7.26
CA GLU A 460 -15.87 5.98 6.59
C GLU A 460 -17.12 5.58 5.79
N ASP A 461 -18.30 5.66 6.41
CA ASP A 461 -19.59 5.36 5.78
C ASP A 461 -20.08 6.44 4.79
N LYS A 462 -19.32 7.53 4.62
CA LYS A 462 -19.65 8.65 3.72
C LYS A 462 -18.88 8.57 2.39
N LEU A 463 -18.01 7.57 2.23
CA LEU A 463 -17.15 7.35 1.06
C LEU A 463 -17.45 5.97 0.46
N SER A 464 -17.22 5.80 -0.84
CA SER A 464 -17.58 4.54 -1.52
C SER A 464 -16.75 3.35 -1.02
N HIS A 465 -15.45 3.56 -0.80
CA HIS A 465 -14.57 2.57 -0.19
C HIS A 465 -13.39 3.19 0.56
N VAL A 466 -13.07 2.63 1.73
CA VAL A 466 -11.85 2.92 2.50
C VAL A 466 -11.08 1.61 2.61
N SER A 467 -9.94 1.53 1.91
CA SER A 467 -9.15 0.31 1.83
C SER A 467 -8.47 0.00 3.16
N THR A 468 -8.60 -1.24 3.61
CA THR A 468 -7.87 -1.81 4.75
C THR A 468 -6.50 -2.39 4.34
N GLY A 469 -6.28 -2.58 3.03
CA GLY A 469 -5.11 -3.27 2.47
C GLY A 469 -3.75 -2.62 2.72
N GLY A 470 -3.69 -1.31 3.00
CA GLY A 470 -2.44 -0.60 3.29
C GLY A 470 -1.39 -0.77 2.18
N GLY A 471 -0.33 -1.54 2.47
CA GLY A 471 0.72 -1.87 1.50
C GLY A 471 0.22 -2.71 0.32
N ALA A 472 -0.79 -3.57 0.49
CA ALA A 472 -1.38 -4.34 -0.61
C ALA A 472 -2.08 -3.43 -1.62
N SER A 473 -2.79 -2.41 -1.14
CA SER A 473 -3.37 -1.37 -2.00
C SER A 473 -2.29 -0.56 -2.71
N LEU A 474 -1.20 -0.20 -2.02
CA LEU A 474 -0.10 0.54 -2.65
C LEU A 474 0.53 -0.27 -3.80
N GLU A 475 0.88 -1.53 -3.56
CA GLU A 475 1.49 -2.38 -4.60
C GLU A 475 0.55 -2.64 -5.78
N LEU A 476 -0.76 -2.80 -5.53
CA LEU A 476 -1.76 -2.92 -6.59
C LEU A 476 -1.89 -1.63 -7.42
N LEU A 477 -1.88 -0.47 -6.76
CA LEU A 477 -1.90 0.85 -7.41
C LEU A 477 -0.57 1.20 -8.12
N GLU A 478 0.53 0.55 -7.77
CA GLU A 478 1.81 0.55 -8.51
C GLU A 478 1.81 -0.42 -9.71
N GLY A 479 0.72 -1.16 -9.93
CA GLY A 479 0.56 -2.11 -11.03
C GLY A 479 1.19 -3.49 -10.79
N LYS A 480 1.51 -3.84 -9.53
CA LYS A 480 2.10 -5.15 -9.19
C LYS A 480 1.02 -6.22 -9.01
N THR A 481 1.28 -7.41 -9.53
CA THR A 481 0.46 -8.60 -9.27
C THR A 481 0.57 -9.00 -7.80
N LEU A 482 -0.52 -8.94 -7.05
CA LEU A 482 -0.58 -9.40 -5.66
C LEU A 482 -0.62 -10.94 -5.60
N PRO A 483 0.41 -11.64 -5.04
CA PRO A 483 0.46 -13.10 -5.04
C PRO A 483 -0.77 -13.80 -4.43
N GLY A 484 -1.27 -13.28 -3.31
CA GLY A 484 -2.45 -13.81 -2.62
C GLY A 484 -3.79 -13.53 -3.30
N VAL A 485 -3.80 -12.71 -4.36
CA VAL A 485 -4.94 -12.53 -5.28
C VAL A 485 -4.75 -13.42 -6.52
N ALA A 486 -3.53 -13.50 -7.06
CA ALA A 486 -3.23 -14.34 -8.22
C ALA A 486 -3.61 -15.82 -8.00
N GLU A 487 -3.38 -16.34 -6.79
CA GLU A 487 -3.72 -17.71 -6.38
C GLU A 487 -5.21 -17.95 -6.07
N LEU A 488 -6.07 -16.94 -6.17
CA LEU A 488 -7.53 -17.16 -6.17
C LEU A 488 -7.96 -17.80 -7.49
N SER A 489 -8.88 -18.76 -7.42
CA SER A 489 -9.52 -19.35 -8.59
C SER A 489 -10.30 -18.28 -9.37
N GLU A 490 -10.43 -18.46 -10.68
CA GLU A 490 -11.32 -17.66 -11.52
C GLU A 490 -12.79 -18.12 -11.37
N LYS A 491 -13.74 -17.25 -11.69
CA LYS A 491 -15.10 -17.64 -12.07
C LYS A 491 -15.08 -18.36 -13.44
N GLN A 492 -15.99 -19.30 -13.64
CA GLN A 492 -16.19 -20.06 -14.88
C GLN A 492 -17.36 -19.51 -15.69
#